data_AF-A0A7V9HR65-F1
#
_entry.id   AF-A0A7V9HR65-F1
#
_cell.length_a   1.000
_cell.length_b   1.000
_cell.length_c   1.000
_cell.angle_alpha   90.00
_cell.angle_beta   90.00
_cell.angle_gamma   90.00
#
_symmetry.space_group_name_H-M   'P 1'
#
loop_
_entity.id
_entity.type
_entity.pdbx_description
1 polymer ?
#
loop_
_entity_poly.entity_id
_entity_poly.type
_entity_poly.pdbx_seq_one_letter_code
_entity_poly.pdbx_strand_id
1 'polypeptide(L)'
;MQPQMALFSRKESSAARPPVPFIVGVGRSGTTMLRLMLDAHPELTIPPETHFVPELIDAIESGATPEEAVQTMTAVRQWGDLHTEPDEVLERWRGLERFEAGPALRSFYAIFSERQGKPRYGEKTPSYVRNMVKIEGVLAEARFIHVIRDGRDVALSRWKRSLGKEPAPASQVAETWQRRIRRAQRQGSKVAHYLELRYEDLVTDTEPNLRRISEFLELDWDPVILRYYEGAAERMAEMARDLPAIDGKPTRPGEERMQAHAMTQKPPDPSAMYRWKEKMSAEDVAAFDAAAGGLLSELGYEAGTAGAGMPTGAPAQ
;
A
#
# COMPACT_ATOMS: atom_id res chain seq x y z
N MET A 1 41.81 16.26 36.01
CA MET A 1 41.32 15.92 34.64
C MET A 1 39.92 15.38 34.77
N GLN A 2 38.90 16.21 34.52
CA GLN A 2 37.52 15.77 34.34
C GLN A 2 37.23 15.75 32.82
N PRO A 3 36.64 14.68 32.27
CA PRO A 3 36.36 14.62 30.85
C PRO A 3 35.11 15.44 30.51
N GLN A 4 35.25 16.31 29.50
CA GLN A 4 34.16 17.05 28.85
C GLN A 4 33.15 16.06 28.25
N MET A 5 31.91 16.08 28.73
CA MET A 5 30.80 15.48 28.00
C MET A 5 30.48 16.35 26.80
N ALA A 6 30.60 15.76 25.61
CA ALA A 6 30.18 16.36 24.36
C ALA A 6 28.69 16.71 24.42
N LEU A 7 28.39 18.00 24.26
CA LEU A 7 27.06 18.50 23.97
C LEU A 7 26.65 17.99 22.58
N PHE A 8 25.92 16.89 22.52
CA PHE A 8 25.15 16.56 21.33
C PHE A 8 24.05 17.61 21.21
N SER A 9 24.23 18.51 20.24
CA SER A 9 23.24 19.49 19.82
C SER A 9 21.93 18.78 19.51
N ARG A 10 20.97 18.92 20.41
CA ARG A 10 19.60 18.45 20.25
C ARG A 10 18.99 19.33 19.17
N LYS A 11 18.97 18.81 17.94
CA LYS A 11 18.34 19.41 16.75
C LYS A 11 17.01 20.02 17.17
N GLU A 12 16.86 21.31 16.92
CA GLU A 12 15.70 22.11 17.33
C GLU A 12 14.39 21.41 16.97
N SER A 13 13.47 21.37 17.93
CA SER A 13 12.12 20.83 17.80
C SER A 13 11.32 21.68 16.81
N SER A 14 11.40 21.33 15.52
CA SER A 14 10.32 21.58 14.57
C SER A 14 9.01 21.18 15.24
N ALA A 15 8.00 22.07 15.26
CA ALA A 15 6.64 21.67 15.63
C ALA A 15 6.31 20.34 14.93
N ALA A 16 5.76 19.37 15.68
CA ALA A 16 5.49 18.05 15.16
C ALA A 16 4.52 18.17 13.97
N ARG A 17 4.94 17.68 12.80
CA ARG A 17 4.09 17.70 11.59
C ARG A 17 2.97 16.66 11.77
N PRO A 18 1.75 16.91 11.25
CA PRO A 18 0.68 15.92 11.26
C PRO A 18 1.12 14.62 10.57
N PRO A 19 0.67 13.45 11.05
CA PRO A 19 1.01 12.17 10.43
C PRO A 19 0.60 12.07 8.96
N VAL A 20 1.47 11.52 8.12
CA VAL A 20 1.18 11.22 6.71
C VAL A 20 0.94 9.71 6.57
N PRO A 21 -0.29 9.25 6.26
CA PRO A 21 -0.55 7.84 6.08
C PRO A 21 0.12 7.32 4.81
N PHE A 22 0.87 6.24 4.93
CA PHE A 22 1.37 5.42 3.81
C PHE A 22 0.67 4.06 3.84
N ILE A 23 -0.31 3.87 2.94
CA ILE A 23 -1.03 2.61 2.81
C ILE A 23 -0.22 1.67 1.91
N VAL A 24 0.30 0.61 2.52
CA VAL A 24 1.21 -0.33 1.88
C VAL A 24 0.68 -1.76 1.96
N GLY A 25 1.18 -2.65 1.12
CA GLY A 25 0.89 -4.08 1.24
C GLY A 25 1.20 -4.90 0.00
N VAL A 26 0.81 -6.18 0.04
CA VAL A 26 0.83 -6.98 -1.18
C VAL A 26 -0.33 -6.54 -2.06
N GLY A 27 -0.06 -6.26 -3.35
CA GLY A 27 -1.12 -5.93 -4.29
C GLY A 27 -2.25 -6.98 -4.26
N ARG A 28 -3.50 -6.49 -4.29
CA ARG A 28 -4.76 -7.24 -4.10
C ARG A 28 -5.18 -7.51 -2.65
N SER A 29 -4.56 -6.85 -1.68
CA SER A 29 -4.95 -6.97 -0.26
C SER A 29 -5.99 -5.94 0.20
N GLY A 30 -6.64 -5.18 -0.69
CA GLY A 30 -7.65 -4.19 -0.30
C GLY A 30 -7.11 -2.78 -0.01
N THR A 31 -5.85 -2.48 -0.34
CA THR A 31 -5.24 -1.15 -0.15
C THR A 31 -6.01 -0.01 -0.84
N THR A 32 -6.63 -0.25 -2.01
CA THR A 32 -7.48 0.76 -2.67
C THR A 32 -8.76 1.04 -1.88
N MET A 33 -9.34 0.04 -1.22
CA MET A 33 -10.54 0.24 -0.39
C MET A 33 -10.20 1.12 0.82
N LEU A 34 -9.10 0.81 1.52
CA LEU A 34 -8.64 1.63 2.63
C LEU A 34 -8.26 3.06 2.18
N ARG A 35 -7.63 3.21 1.00
CA ARG A 35 -7.39 4.54 0.41
C ARG A 35 -8.69 5.34 0.34
N LEU A 36 -9.73 4.77 -0.26
CA LEU A 36 -10.99 5.49 -0.47
C LEU A 36 -11.71 5.78 0.85
N MET A 37 -11.67 4.86 1.82
CA MET A 37 -12.18 5.10 3.17
C MET A 37 -11.52 6.32 3.82
N LEU A 38 -10.18 6.38 3.82
CA LEU A 38 -9.45 7.49 4.42
C LEU A 38 -9.55 8.79 3.61
N ASP A 39 -9.58 8.71 2.28
CA ASP A 39 -9.73 9.85 1.37
C ASP A 39 -11.15 10.46 1.41
N ALA A 40 -12.15 9.74 1.92
CA ALA A 40 -13.48 10.29 2.20
C ALA A 40 -13.49 11.24 3.41
N HIS A 41 -12.48 11.16 4.30
CA HIS A 41 -12.39 12.02 5.48
C HIS A 41 -12.27 13.50 5.08
N PRO A 42 -12.93 14.46 5.77
CA PRO A 42 -12.88 15.88 5.40
C PRO A 42 -11.47 16.47 5.46
N GLU A 43 -10.60 15.94 6.32
CA GLU A 43 -9.27 16.49 6.52
C GLU A 43 -8.17 15.88 5.64
N LEU A 44 -8.42 14.74 4.99
CA LEU A 44 -7.38 13.94 4.36
C LEU A 44 -7.70 13.65 2.90
N THR A 45 -6.72 13.82 2.02
CA THR A 45 -6.76 13.27 0.66
C THR A 45 -5.61 12.29 0.39
N ILE A 46 -5.84 11.28 -0.43
CA ILE A 46 -4.84 10.33 -0.89
C ILE A 46 -4.95 10.18 -2.41
N PRO A 47 -3.93 10.60 -3.18
CA PRO A 47 -3.95 10.50 -4.64
C PRO A 47 -3.82 9.04 -5.13
N PRO A 48 -3.94 8.80 -6.45
CA PRO A 48 -3.60 7.51 -7.05
C PRO A 48 -2.16 7.08 -6.77
N GLU A 49 -1.84 5.82 -7.12
CA GLU A 49 -0.50 5.25 -6.86
C GLU A 49 0.58 6.07 -7.58
N THR A 50 1.56 6.56 -6.82
CA THR A 50 2.62 7.45 -7.33
C THR A 50 3.75 6.67 -7.98
N HIS A 51 4.13 5.51 -7.43
CA HIS A 51 5.16 4.60 -7.96
C HIS A 51 6.59 5.14 -8.13
N PHE A 52 6.87 6.42 -7.86
CA PHE A 52 8.22 7.00 -8.04
C PHE A 52 8.94 7.35 -6.73
N VAL A 53 8.29 7.36 -5.56
CA VAL A 53 8.86 7.92 -4.31
C VAL A 53 10.25 7.37 -3.96
N PRO A 54 10.50 6.05 -3.89
CA PRO A 54 11.83 5.53 -3.58
C PRO A 54 12.91 5.95 -4.58
N GLU A 55 12.58 5.88 -5.87
CA GLU A 55 13.47 6.25 -6.96
C GLU A 55 13.74 7.77 -7.00
N LEU A 56 12.74 8.58 -6.66
CA LEU A 56 12.85 10.02 -6.53
C LEU A 56 13.76 10.40 -5.35
N ILE A 57 13.63 9.72 -4.21
CA ILE A 57 14.54 9.90 -3.07
C ILE A 57 15.97 9.61 -3.50
N ASP A 58 16.21 8.47 -4.15
CA ASP A 58 17.54 8.09 -4.63
C ASP A 58 18.12 9.13 -5.61
N ALA A 59 17.30 9.63 -6.54
CA ALA A 59 17.72 10.64 -7.51
C ALA A 59 18.16 11.94 -6.81
N ILE A 60 17.33 12.47 -5.92
CA ILE A 60 17.61 13.74 -5.21
C ILE A 60 18.82 13.58 -4.28
N GLU A 61 18.92 12.47 -3.53
CA GLU A 61 20.07 12.19 -2.67
C GLU A 61 21.37 11.99 -3.45
N SER A 62 21.27 11.58 -4.72
CA SER A 62 22.40 11.49 -5.66
C SER A 62 22.73 12.82 -6.36
N GLY A 63 22.03 13.91 -6.02
CA GLY A 63 22.30 15.25 -6.54
C GLY A 63 21.54 15.63 -7.81
N ALA A 64 20.45 14.92 -8.15
CA ALA A 64 19.60 15.29 -9.28
C ALA A 64 19.06 16.73 -9.13
N THR A 65 19.00 17.48 -10.24
CA THR A 65 18.32 18.79 -10.26
C THR A 65 16.80 18.62 -10.17
N PRO A 66 16.03 19.68 -9.87
CA PRO A 66 14.56 19.63 -9.93
C PRO A 66 14.03 19.08 -11.26
N GLU A 67 14.64 19.45 -12.39
CA GLU A 67 14.26 18.96 -13.72
C GLU A 67 14.49 17.45 -13.87
N GLU A 68 15.65 16.93 -13.46
CA GLU A 68 15.98 15.49 -13.50
C GLU A 68 15.10 14.68 -12.56
N ALA A 69 14.76 15.25 -11.40
CA ALA A 69 13.84 14.65 -10.45
C ALA A 69 12.40 14.58 -11.00
N VAL A 70 11.92 15.62 -11.70
CA VAL A 70 10.63 15.59 -12.40
C VAL A 70 10.63 14.54 -13.52
N GLN A 71 11.74 14.40 -14.25
CA GLN A 71 11.89 13.31 -15.24
C GLN A 71 11.74 11.93 -14.59
N THR A 72 12.32 11.73 -13.40
CA THR A 72 12.17 10.49 -12.62
C THR A 72 10.71 10.21 -12.27
N MET A 73 9.95 11.22 -11.85
CA MET A 73 8.53 11.09 -11.52
C MET A 73 7.67 10.77 -12.74
N THR A 74 7.91 11.47 -13.85
CA THR A 74 7.12 11.38 -15.08
C THR A 74 7.40 10.12 -15.89
N ALA A 75 8.54 9.45 -15.65
CA ALA A 75 8.89 8.19 -16.28
C ALA A 75 7.99 7.01 -15.88
N VAL A 76 7.25 7.10 -14.76
CA VAL A 76 6.33 6.03 -14.36
C VAL A 76 5.05 6.10 -15.21
N ARG A 77 4.61 4.96 -15.76
CA ARG A 77 3.40 4.90 -16.61
C ARG A 77 2.11 5.35 -15.92
N GLN A 78 2.11 5.46 -14.59
CA GLN A 78 1.00 5.93 -13.76
C GLN A 78 0.95 7.47 -13.63
N TRP A 79 1.98 8.21 -14.03
CA TRP A 79 2.05 9.67 -13.88
C TRP A 79 0.75 10.39 -14.28
N GLY A 80 0.20 10.10 -15.46
CA GLY A 80 -1.04 10.73 -15.92
C GLY A 80 -2.30 10.42 -15.08
N ASP A 81 -2.26 9.47 -14.14
CA ASP A 81 -3.39 9.26 -13.21
C ASP A 81 -3.43 10.35 -12.13
N LEU A 82 -2.33 11.07 -11.94
CA LEU A 82 -2.18 12.11 -10.94
C LEU A 82 -2.73 13.46 -11.42
N HIS A 83 -3.11 13.58 -12.70
CA HIS A 83 -3.66 14.79 -13.32
C HIS A 83 -2.86 16.04 -12.92
N THR A 84 -1.54 15.93 -12.98
CA THR A 84 -0.60 16.97 -12.53
C THR A 84 0.38 17.25 -13.63
N GLU A 85 0.52 18.52 -13.99
CA GLU A 85 1.47 18.95 -15.01
C GLU A 85 2.90 18.97 -14.42
N PRO A 86 3.91 18.47 -15.15
CA PRO A 86 5.29 18.48 -14.69
C PRO A 86 5.80 19.88 -14.31
N ASP A 87 5.39 20.90 -15.05
CA ASP A 87 5.78 22.29 -14.82
C ASP A 87 5.25 22.84 -13.50
N GLU A 88 4.07 22.40 -13.04
CA GLU A 88 3.52 22.78 -11.73
C GLU A 88 4.40 22.27 -10.59
N VAL A 89 4.89 21.02 -10.71
CA VAL A 89 5.80 20.44 -9.72
C VAL A 89 7.15 21.16 -9.75
N LEU A 90 7.67 21.40 -10.95
CA LEU A 90 8.96 22.06 -11.15
C LEU A 90 8.96 23.48 -10.57
N GLU A 91 7.92 24.25 -10.83
CA GLU A 91 7.79 25.62 -10.33
C GLU A 91 7.79 25.65 -8.79
N ARG A 92 7.05 24.75 -8.15
CA ARG A 92 7.05 24.63 -6.69
C ARG A 92 8.42 24.26 -6.14
N TRP A 93 9.11 23.32 -6.79
CA TRP A 93 10.42 22.87 -6.35
C TRP A 93 11.51 23.93 -6.52
N ARG A 94 11.44 24.75 -7.57
CA ARG A 94 12.31 25.92 -7.73
C ARG A 94 12.09 26.99 -6.65
N GLY A 95 10.88 27.05 -6.09
CA GLY A 95 10.55 27.92 -4.96
C GLY A 95 10.97 27.39 -3.58
N LEU A 96 11.50 26.16 -3.48
CA LEU A 96 11.96 25.63 -2.19
C LEU A 96 13.25 26.31 -1.74
N GLU A 97 13.34 26.63 -0.44
CA GLU A 97 14.57 27.15 0.16
C GLU A 97 15.75 26.20 -0.07
N ARG A 98 15.49 24.90 0.04
CA ARG A 98 16.42 23.81 -0.29
C ARG A 98 15.70 22.69 -1.01
N PHE A 99 16.26 22.28 -2.15
CA PHE A 99 15.78 21.12 -2.88
C PHE A 99 16.32 19.83 -2.25
N GLU A 100 15.54 19.26 -1.33
CA GLU A 100 15.82 18.00 -0.64
C GLU A 100 14.60 17.08 -0.76
N ALA A 101 14.78 15.76 -0.68
CA ALA A 101 13.73 14.79 -0.96
C ALA A 101 12.49 14.96 -0.07
N GLY A 102 12.67 15.26 1.21
CA GLY A 102 11.57 15.51 2.15
C GLY A 102 10.72 16.73 1.73
N PRO A 103 11.28 17.95 1.69
CA PRO A 103 10.60 19.14 1.17
C PRO A 103 9.97 18.97 -0.21
N ALA A 104 10.68 18.31 -1.15
CA ALA A 104 10.17 18.04 -2.50
C ALA A 104 8.91 17.16 -2.48
N LEU A 105 8.93 16.05 -1.74
CA LEU A 105 7.76 15.17 -1.58
C LEU A 105 6.60 15.87 -0.89
N ARG A 106 6.84 16.62 0.19
CA ARG A 106 5.79 17.40 0.88
C ARG A 106 5.15 18.41 -0.07
N SER A 107 5.97 19.15 -0.80
CA SER A 107 5.50 20.13 -1.80
C SER A 107 4.70 19.47 -2.92
N PHE A 108 5.10 18.28 -3.35
CA PHE A 108 4.36 17.51 -4.35
C PHE A 108 3.00 17.06 -3.82
N TYR A 109 2.93 16.48 -2.62
CA TYR A 109 1.64 16.05 -2.07
C TYR A 109 0.71 17.21 -1.70
N ALA A 110 1.27 18.37 -1.35
CA ALA A 110 0.51 19.59 -1.08
C ALA A 110 -0.36 20.03 -2.28
N ILE A 111 0.05 19.73 -3.51
CA ILE A 111 -0.76 19.97 -4.72
C ILE A 111 -2.13 19.31 -4.59
N PHE A 112 -2.20 18.07 -4.11
CA PHE A 112 -3.47 17.33 -3.99
C PHE A 112 -4.31 17.86 -2.85
N SER A 113 -3.70 18.14 -1.69
CA SER A 113 -4.42 18.68 -0.55
C SER A 113 -5.04 20.04 -0.87
N GLU A 114 -4.30 20.91 -1.57
CA GLU A 114 -4.80 22.21 -2.05
C GLU A 114 -5.94 22.06 -3.08
N ARG A 115 -5.77 21.19 -4.09
CA ARG A 115 -6.82 20.95 -5.10
C ARG A 115 -8.11 20.38 -4.51
N GLN A 116 -8.00 19.56 -3.46
CA GLN A 116 -9.14 18.97 -2.76
C GLN A 116 -9.67 19.86 -1.63
N GLY A 117 -9.01 20.99 -1.33
CA GLY A 117 -9.38 21.86 -0.22
C GLY A 117 -9.24 21.20 1.16
N LYS A 118 -8.32 20.24 1.30
CA LYS A 118 -8.10 19.49 2.54
C LYS A 118 -6.75 19.85 3.17
N PRO A 119 -6.64 19.87 4.51
CA PRO A 119 -5.41 20.25 5.21
C PRO A 119 -4.32 19.17 5.20
N ARG A 120 -4.64 17.90 4.93
CA ARG A 120 -3.70 16.78 5.00
C ARG A 120 -3.73 15.94 3.72
N TYR A 121 -2.61 15.26 3.48
CA TYR A 121 -2.44 14.31 2.41
C TYR A 121 -1.88 12.98 2.91
N GLY A 122 -1.99 11.95 2.08
CA GLY A 122 -1.39 10.64 2.28
C GLY A 122 -0.85 10.04 1.00
N GLU A 123 -0.42 8.80 1.09
CA GLU A 123 0.13 8.02 0.00
C GLU A 123 -0.45 6.60 0.03
N LYS A 124 -0.77 6.05 -1.15
CA LYS A 124 -1.04 4.62 -1.29
C LYS A 124 -0.33 4.08 -2.51
N THR A 125 0.76 3.38 -2.28
CA THR A 125 1.42 2.51 -3.25
C THR A 125 1.81 1.23 -2.53
N PRO A 126 1.11 0.10 -2.79
CA PRO A 126 1.29 -1.12 -2.00
C PRO A 126 2.75 -1.59 -1.94
N SER A 127 3.47 -1.40 -3.05
CA SER A 127 4.85 -1.86 -3.19
C SER A 127 5.88 -1.14 -2.31
N TYR A 128 5.50 -0.02 -1.66
CA TYR A 128 6.36 0.73 -0.74
C TYR A 128 6.63 0.03 0.58
N VAL A 129 5.97 -1.12 0.87
CA VAL A 129 6.40 -2.06 1.92
C VAL A 129 7.89 -2.42 1.85
N ARG A 130 8.52 -2.26 0.68
CA ARG A 130 9.92 -2.60 0.43
C ARG A 130 10.92 -1.51 0.85
N ASN A 131 10.44 -0.29 1.09
CA ASN A 131 11.22 0.94 1.21
C ASN A 131 10.75 1.84 2.37
N MET A 132 10.02 1.31 3.36
CA MET A 132 9.45 2.12 4.45
C MET A 132 10.54 2.86 5.24
N VAL A 133 11.68 2.22 5.52
CA VAL A 133 12.82 2.86 6.21
C VAL A 133 13.39 4.03 5.40
N LYS A 134 13.48 3.87 4.08
CA LYS A 134 13.95 4.94 3.18
C LYS A 134 12.98 6.13 3.18
N ILE A 135 11.68 5.84 3.09
CA ILE A 135 10.63 6.86 3.09
C ILE A 135 10.63 7.63 4.42
N GLU A 136 10.67 6.94 5.56
CA GLU A 136 10.70 7.59 6.88
C GLU A 136 11.97 8.45 7.08
N GLY A 137 13.09 8.03 6.49
CA GLY A 137 14.36 8.79 6.53
C GLY A 137 14.24 10.23 6.01
N VAL A 138 13.33 10.49 5.07
CA VAL A 138 13.09 11.83 4.51
C VAL A 138 11.74 12.45 4.94
N LEU A 139 10.79 11.61 5.35
CA LEU A 139 9.47 11.98 5.87
C LEU A 139 9.27 11.37 7.26
N ALA A 140 9.82 12.02 8.29
CA ALA A 140 9.75 11.55 9.68
C ALA A 140 8.31 11.44 10.23
N GLU A 141 7.35 12.11 9.60
CA GLU A 141 5.93 12.04 9.92
C GLU A 141 5.19 10.88 9.21
N ALA A 142 5.88 10.06 8.41
CA ALA A 142 5.27 8.92 7.73
C ALA A 142 4.78 7.86 8.74
N ARG A 143 3.51 7.45 8.60
CA ARG A 143 2.93 6.34 9.37
C ARG A 143 2.43 5.26 8.43
N PHE A 144 2.96 4.05 8.58
CA PHE A 144 2.71 2.97 7.63
C PHE A 144 1.57 2.08 8.08
N ILE A 145 0.57 1.91 7.21
CA ILE A 145 -0.52 0.95 7.41
C ILE A 145 -0.32 -0.20 6.40
N HIS A 146 0.11 -1.35 6.90
CA HIS A 146 0.32 -2.55 6.11
C HIS A 146 -0.95 -3.38 6.06
N VAL A 147 -1.63 -3.33 4.92
CA VAL A 147 -2.83 -4.15 4.68
C VAL A 147 -2.41 -5.54 4.24
N ILE A 148 -2.79 -6.53 5.05
CA ILE A 148 -2.51 -7.96 4.87
C ILE A 148 -3.83 -8.67 4.57
N ARG A 149 -3.87 -9.46 3.50
CA ARG A 149 -5.00 -10.32 3.16
C ARG A 149 -4.54 -11.76 3.09
N ASP A 150 -5.45 -12.71 3.30
CA ASP A 150 -5.20 -14.14 3.07
C ASP A 150 -4.54 -14.34 1.69
N GLY A 151 -3.35 -14.95 1.70
CA GLY A 151 -2.53 -15.11 0.51
C GLY A 151 -3.19 -15.97 -0.59
N ARG A 152 -4.11 -16.86 -0.21
CA ARG A 152 -4.85 -17.71 -1.14
C ARG A 152 -5.91 -16.92 -1.92
N ASP A 153 -6.59 -16.00 -1.25
CA ASP A 153 -7.48 -15.05 -1.91
C ASP A 153 -6.71 -14.06 -2.81
N VAL A 154 -5.49 -13.66 -2.41
CA VAL A 154 -4.58 -12.88 -3.26
C VAL A 154 -4.20 -13.67 -4.52
N ALA A 155 -3.94 -14.97 -4.40
CA ALA A 155 -3.65 -15.85 -5.54
C ALA A 155 -4.83 -15.92 -6.51
N LEU A 156 -6.04 -16.21 -6.01
CA LEU A 156 -7.26 -16.20 -6.84
C LEU A 156 -7.48 -14.86 -7.54
N SER A 157 -7.27 -13.73 -6.84
CA SER A 157 -7.40 -12.42 -7.46
C SER A 157 -6.39 -12.18 -8.58
N ARG A 158 -5.20 -12.79 -8.53
CA ARG A 158 -4.19 -12.68 -9.58
C ARG A 158 -4.50 -13.59 -10.76
N TRP A 159 -4.93 -14.82 -10.52
CA TRP A 159 -5.27 -15.78 -11.57
C TRP A 159 -6.43 -15.31 -12.45
N LYS A 160 -7.45 -14.65 -11.89
CA LYS A 160 -8.50 -14.00 -12.69
C LYS A 160 -7.98 -12.97 -13.69
N ARG A 161 -6.75 -12.48 -13.52
CA ARG A 161 -6.11 -11.46 -14.35
C ARG A 161 -5.00 -12.02 -15.23
N SER A 162 -4.86 -13.34 -15.35
CA SER A 162 -3.85 -13.95 -16.25
C SER A 162 -4.22 -13.83 -17.73
N LEU A 163 -5.39 -13.27 -18.09
CA LEU A 163 -5.81 -12.93 -19.46
C LEU A 163 -5.57 -14.09 -20.46
N GLY A 164 -5.96 -15.31 -20.07
CA GLY A 164 -5.83 -16.51 -20.90
C GLY A 164 -4.47 -17.21 -20.83
N LYS A 165 -3.49 -16.69 -20.06
CA LYS A 165 -2.27 -17.42 -19.72
C LYS A 165 -2.52 -18.37 -18.55
N GLU A 166 -1.78 -19.47 -18.53
CA GLU A 166 -1.77 -20.36 -17.38
C GLU A 166 -1.39 -19.58 -16.11
N PRO A 167 -2.17 -19.72 -15.03
CA PRO A 167 -1.85 -19.10 -13.77
C PRO A 167 -0.51 -19.61 -13.23
N ALA A 168 0.25 -18.74 -12.57
CA ALA A 168 1.45 -19.18 -11.86
C ALA A 168 1.06 -20.20 -10.78
N PRO A 169 1.86 -21.27 -10.57
CA PRO A 169 1.58 -22.29 -9.56
C PRO A 169 1.33 -21.69 -8.17
N ALA A 170 0.40 -22.27 -7.42
CA ALA A 170 0.00 -21.78 -6.10
C ALA A 170 1.19 -21.63 -5.15
N SER A 171 2.13 -22.57 -5.16
CA SER A 171 3.38 -22.52 -4.38
C SER A 171 4.24 -21.30 -4.70
N GLN A 172 4.45 -20.97 -5.97
CA GLN A 172 5.23 -19.79 -6.37
C GLN A 172 4.56 -18.47 -5.96
N VAL A 173 3.22 -18.43 -6.03
CA VAL A 173 2.44 -17.29 -5.55
C VAL A 173 2.57 -17.17 -4.03
N ALA A 174 2.47 -18.28 -3.31
CA ALA A 174 2.63 -18.38 -1.86
C ALA A 174 4.01 -17.92 -1.40
N GLU A 175 5.09 -18.42 -2.00
CA GLU A 175 6.47 -18.00 -1.72
C GLU A 175 6.66 -16.51 -1.95
N THR A 176 6.08 -15.97 -3.04
CA THR A 176 6.14 -14.55 -3.35
C THR A 176 5.34 -13.71 -2.36
N TRP A 177 4.16 -14.16 -1.96
CA TRP A 177 3.36 -13.53 -0.92
C TRP A 177 4.12 -13.52 0.41
N GLN A 178 4.58 -14.68 0.87
CA GLN A 178 5.36 -14.85 2.10
C GLN A 178 6.61 -13.95 2.10
N ARG A 179 7.41 -13.98 1.05
CA ARG A 179 8.61 -13.15 0.93
C ARG A 179 8.29 -11.66 1.05
N ARG A 180 7.17 -11.20 0.47
CA ARG A 180 6.76 -9.79 0.52
C ARG A 180 6.25 -9.39 1.90
N ILE A 181 5.43 -10.22 2.55
CA ILE A 181 4.96 -9.97 3.92
C ILE A 181 6.14 -9.94 4.89
N ARG A 182 7.02 -10.94 4.86
CA ARG A 182 8.22 -10.98 5.71
C ARG A 182 9.14 -9.78 5.46
N ARG A 183 9.27 -9.32 4.21
CA ARG A 183 10.03 -8.11 3.90
C ARG A 183 9.36 -6.86 4.48
N ALA A 184 8.03 -6.76 4.39
CA ALA A 184 7.27 -5.69 5.00
C ALA A 184 7.46 -5.66 6.52
N GLN A 185 7.30 -6.78 7.21
CA GLN A 185 7.54 -6.91 8.66
C GLN A 185 8.97 -6.48 9.06
N ARG A 186 10.00 -6.88 8.31
CA ARG A 186 11.39 -6.45 8.57
C ARG A 186 11.64 -4.96 8.36
N GLN A 187 10.88 -4.32 7.47
CA GLN A 187 10.93 -2.88 7.28
C GLN A 187 10.11 -2.18 8.39
N GLY A 188 8.94 -2.73 8.72
CA GLY A 188 8.03 -2.25 9.75
C GLY A 188 8.67 -2.25 11.14
N SER A 189 9.49 -3.26 11.45
CA SER A 189 10.24 -3.34 12.71
C SER A 189 11.35 -2.30 12.87
N LYS A 190 11.60 -1.47 11.85
CA LYS A 190 12.68 -0.47 11.81
C LYS A 190 12.18 0.96 11.66
N VAL A 191 10.87 1.14 11.49
CA VAL A 191 10.23 2.45 11.41
C VAL A 191 9.51 2.74 12.72
N ALA A 192 9.33 4.02 13.04
CA ALA A 192 8.72 4.48 14.29
C ALA A 192 7.24 4.11 14.39
N HIS A 193 6.51 4.20 13.27
CA HIS A 193 5.05 4.01 13.25
C HIS A 193 4.62 3.01 12.18
N TYR A 194 4.25 1.81 12.61
CA TYR A 194 3.82 0.71 11.74
C TYR A 194 2.61 -0.01 12.33
N LEU A 195 1.56 -0.14 11.51
CA LEU A 195 0.31 -0.80 11.86
C LEU A 195 0.01 -1.90 10.85
N GLU A 196 -0.10 -3.15 11.31
CA GLU A 196 -0.65 -4.25 10.48
C GLU A 196 -2.17 -4.29 10.60
N LEU A 197 -2.84 -4.35 9.46
CA LEU A 197 -4.29 -4.41 9.33
C LEU A 197 -4.65 -5.62 8.47
N ARG A 198 -5.45 -6.54 9.02
CA ARG A 198 -6.03 -7.61 8.22
C ARG A 198 -7.18 -7.05 7.39
N TYR A 199 -7.20 -7.38 6.12
CA TYR A 199 -8.27 -7.01 5.20
C TYR A 199 -9.61 -7.55 5.69
N GLU A 200 -9.61 -8.75 6.24
CA GLU A 200 -10.79 -9.45 6.71
C GLU A 200 -11.39 -8.72 7.91
N ASP A 201 -10.57 -8.34 8.90
CA ASP A 201 -11.01 -7.53 10.04
C ASP A 201 -11.57 -6.17 9.59
N LEU A 202 -10.96 -5.53 8.58
CA LEU A 202 -11.47 -4.27 8.02
C LEU A 202 -12.87 -4.44 7.37
N VAL A 203 -13.18 -5.62 6.83
CA VAL A 203 -14.47 -5.90 6.18
C VAL A 203 -15.52 -6.36 7.19
N THR A 204 -15.16 -7.18 8.17
CA THR A 204 -16.11 -7.68 9.18
C THR A 204 -16.40 -6.67 10.28
N ASP A 205 -15.38 -5.92 10.70
CA ASP A 205 -15.40 -5.01 11.83
C ASP A 205 -14.89 -3.62 11.39
N THR A 206 -15.52 -3.06 10.36
CA THR A 206 -15.06 -1.85 9.67
C THR A 206 -14.90 -0.65 10.59
N GLU A 207 -15.93 -0.27 11.36
CA GLU A 207 -15.87 0.93 12.21
C GLU A 207 -14.79 0.83 13.30
N PRO A 208 -14.71 -0.25 14.12
CA PRO A 208 -13.63 -0.40 15.09
C PRO A 208 -12.23 -0.29 14.48
N ASN A 209 -11.99 -0.92 13.32
CA ASN A 209 -10.70 -0.85 12.65
C ASN A 209 -10.41 0.55 12.10
N LEU A 210 -11.39 1.24 11.53
CA LEU A 210 -11.20 2.61 11.07
C LEU A 210 -10.99 3.59 12.22
N ARG A 211 -11.65 3.42 13.37
CA ARG A 211 -11.37 4.22 14.59
C ARG A 211 -9.93 4.06 15.06
N ARG A 212 -9.45 2.82 15.15
CA ARG A 212 -8.05 2.50 15.47
C ARG A 212 -7.07 3.14 14.49
N ILE A 213 -7.41 3.17 13.20
CA ILE A 213 -6.59 3.82 12.17
C ILE A 213 -6.62 5.35 12.33
N SER A 214 -7.78 5.96 12.57
CA SER A 214 -7.89 7.40 12.85
C SER A 214 -7.04 7.81 14.05
N GLU A 215 -7.10 7.04 15.15
CA GLU A 215 -6.23 7.25 16.33
C GLU A 215 -4.74 7.13 15.96
N PHE A 216 -4.37 6.07 15.23
CA PHE A 216 -3.00 5.88 14.76
C PHE A 216 -2.51 7.00 13.85
N LEU A 217 -3.41 7.67 13.13
CA LEU A 217 -3.10 8.79 12.24
C LEU A 217 -3.31 10.16 12.89
N GLU A 218 -3.75 10.23 14.16
CA GLU A 218 -4.17 11.49 14.79
C GLU A 218 -5.17 12.25 13.92
N LEU A 219 -6.16 11.55 13.38
CA LEU A 219 -7.32 12.12 12.71
C LEU A 219 -8.50 12.06 13.67
N ASP A 220 -9.27 13.14 13.73
CA ASP A 220 -10.55 13.11 14.42
C ASP A 220 -11.48 12.07 13.77
N TRP A 221 -12.36 11.48 14.56
CA TRP A 221 -13.31 10.52 14.02
C TRP A 221 -14.43 11.25 13.25
N ASP A 222 -14.56 10.93 11.96
CA ASP A 222 -15.72 11.32 11.16
C ASP A 222 -16.39 10.07 10.54
N PRO A 223 -17.68 9.80 10.81
CA PRO A 223 -18.39 8.63 10.28
C PRO A 223 -18.55 8.65 8.75
N VAL A 224 -18.26 9.75 8.05
CA VAL A 224 -18.28 9.81 6.58
C VAL A 224 -17.39 8.76 5.94
N ILE A 225 -16.30 8.36 6.61
CA ILE A 225 -15.37 7.33 6.10
C ILE A 225 -16.02 5.95 5.94
N LEU A 226 -17.11 5.67 6.68
CA LEU A 226 -17.92 4.46 6.53
C LEU A 226 -18.78 4.48 5.25
N ARG A 227 -19.04 5.68 4.72
CA ARG A 227 -19.84 5.94 3.53
C ARG A 227 -19.00 6.32 2.32
N TYR A 228 -17.71 5.97 2.33
CA TYR A 228 -16.76 6.30 1.25
C TYR A 228 -17.23 5.90 -0.16
N TYR A 229 -18.05 4.84 -0.25
CA TYR A 229 -18.57 4.32 -1.51
C TYR A 229 -19.50 5.31 -2.22
N GLU A 230 -20.09 6.28 -1.51
CA GLU A 230 -20.91 7.35 -2.09
C GLU A 230 -20.09 8.29 -2.99
N GLY A 231 -18.82 8.54 -2.67
CA GLY A 231 -17.89 9.37 -3.47
C GLY A 231 -16.83 8.58 -4.24
N ALA A 232 -16.77 7.26 -4.08
CA ALA A 232 -15.70 6.44 -4.64
C ALA A 232 -15.63 6.47 -6.17
N ALA A 233 -16.75 6.63 -6.87
CA ALA A 233 -16.79 6.68 -8.33
C ALA A 233 -16.00 7.87 -8.88
N GLU A 234 -16.13 9.04 -8.27
CA GLU A 234 -15.42 10.26 -8.65
C GLU A 234 -13.91 10.09 -8.45
N ARG A 235 -13.49 9.60 -7.29
CA ARG A 235 -12.08 9.37 -6.98
C ARG A 235 -11.46 8.27 -7.85
N MET A 236 -12.25 7.27 -8.26
CA MET A 236 -11.79 6.23 -9.17
C MET A 236 -11.67 6.72 -10.63
N ALA A 237 -12.39 7.77 -11.03
CA ALA A 237 -12.31 8.34 -12.37
C ALA A 237 -10.90 8.87 -12.71
N GLU A 238 -10.11 9.23 -11.69
CA GLU A 238 -8.69 9.60 -11.84
C GLU A 238 -7.87 8.52 -12.57
N MET A 239 -8.28 7.25 -12.44
CA MET A 239 -7.61 6.08 -13.00
C MET A 239 -8.27 5.55 -14.29
N ALA A 240 -9.21 6.30 -14.87
CA ALA A 240 -10.02 5.83 -16.01
C ALA A 240 -9.28 5.84 -17.35
N ARG A 241 -8.13 6.51 -17.46
CA ARG A 241 -7.30 6.52 -18.68
C ARG A 241 -6.62 5.18 -18.93
N ASP A 242 -6.14 4.97 -20.15
CA ASP A 242 -5.25 3.86 -20.45
C ASP A 242 -3.90 4.02 -19.74
N LEU A 243 -3.37 2.92 -19.21
CA LEU A 243 -1.96 2.88 -18.80
C LEU A 243 -1.11 2.54 -20.03
N PRO A 244 -0.19 3.42 -20.44
CA PRO A 244 0.62 3.21 -21.65
C PRO A 244 1.56 2.02 -21.50
N ALA A 245 1.92 1.37 -22.61
CA ALA A 245 2.93 0.31 -22.61
C ALA A 245 4.29 0.83 -22.13
N ILE A 246 5.04 -0.03 -21.45
CA ILE A 246 6.45 0.15 -21.13
C ILE A 246 7.18 -1.17 -21.37
N ASP A 247 8.51 -1.19 -21.30
CA ASP A 247 9.30 -2.41 -21.49
C ASP A 247 8.77 -3.57 -20.64
N GLY A 248 8.41 -4.66 -21.33
CA GLY A 248 7.88 -5.88 -20.72
C GLY A 248 6.45 -5.79 -20.18
N LYS A 249 5.73 -4.67 -20.35
CA LYS A 249 4.33 -4.53 -19.93
C LYS A 249 3.46 -3.85 -21.00
N PRO A 250 2.45 -4.54 -21.57
CA PRO A 250 1.59 -3.96 -22.59
C PRO A 250 0.74 -2.81 -22.04
N THR A 251 0.11 -2.06 -22.96
CA THR A 251 -0.94 -1.09 -22.63
C THR A 251 -2.06 -1.81 -21.89
N ARG A 252 -2.61 -1.14 -20.86
CA ARG A 252 -3.74 -1.66 -20.10
C ARG A 252 -4.93 -0.69 -20.26
N PRO A 253 -6.02 -1.12 -20.93
CA PRO A 253 -7.17 -0.26 -21.17
C PRO A 253 -7.79 0.28 -19.87
N GLY A 254 -8.22 1.53 -19.90
CA GLY A 254 -8.91 2.23 -18.83
C GLY A 254 -10.10 1.45 -18.29
N GLU A 255 -10.93 0.91 -19.17
CA GLU A 255 -12.11 0.11 -18.81
C GLU A 255 -11.72 -1.14 -17.99
N GLU A 256 -10.69 -1.88 -18.40
CA GLU A 256 -10.19 -3.05 -17.67
C GLU A 256 -9.63 -2.66 -16.29
N ARG A 257 -9.03 -1.46 -16.18
CA ARG A 257 -8.60 -0.91 -14.90
C ARG A 257 -9.80 -0.66 -13.99
N MET A 258 -10.82 0.03 -14.50
CA MET A 258 -12.03 0.37 -13.73
C MET A 258 -12.79 -0.87 -13.30
N GLN A 259 -12.96 -1.86 -14.18
CA GLN A 259 -13.57 -3.15 -13.85
C GLN A 259 -12.82 -3.87 -12.71
N ALA A 260 -11.48 -3.83 -12.69
CA ALA A 260 -10.67 -4.45 -11.63
C ALA A 260 -10.82 -3.78 -10.25
N HIS A 261 -11.45 -2.60 -10.20
CA HIS A 261 -11.73 -1.81 -9.00
C HIS A 261 -13.24 -1.58 -8.77
N ALA A 262 -14.13 -2.19 -9.57
CA ALA A 262 -15.58 -1.94 -9.47
C ALA A 262 -16.14 -2.22 -8.06
N MET A 263 -15.59 -3.22 -7.35
CA MET A 263 -16.02 -3.55 -5.99
C MET A 263 -15.67 -2.47 -4.95
N THR A 264 -14.71 -1.58 -5.23
CA THR A 264 -14.37 -0.49 -4.30
C THR A 264 -15.33 0.69 -4.38
N GLN A 265 -16.37 0.62 -5.22
CA GLN A 265 -17.47 1.59 -5.27
C GLN A 265 -18.72 1.08 -4.55
N LYS A 266 -18.59 0.00 -3.79
CA LYS A 266 -19.65 -0.61 -2.99
C LYS A 266 -19.24 -0.63 -1.51
N PRO A 267 -20.21 -0.74 -0.58
CA PRO A 267 -19.91 -1.01 0.82
C PRO A 267 -19.03 -2.27 0.99
N PRO A 268 -18.29 -2.39 2.10
CA PRO A 268 -17.57 -3.62 2.43
C PRO A 268 -18.51 -4.83 2.39
N ASP A 269 -18.07 -5.88 1.70
CA ASP A 269 -18.86 -7.08 1.45
C ASP A 269 -18.14 -8.31 2.01
N PRO A 270 -18.59 -8.85 3.16
CA PRO A 270 -18.01 -10.05 3.76
C PRO A 270 -17.99 -11.28 2.84
N SER A 271 -18.90 -11.37 1.85
CA SER A 271 -18.90 -12.47 0.87
C SER A 271 -17.71 -12.41 -0.11
N ALA A 272 -16.92 -11.33 -0.06
CA ALA A 272 -15.71 -11.17 -0.84
C ALA A 272 -14.47 -11.83 -0.22
N MET A 273 -14.56 -12.33 1.02
CA MET A 273 -13.48 -12.96 1.77
C MET A 273 -13.51 -14.49 1.65
N TYR A 274 -12.36 -15.12 1.86
CA TYR A 274 -12.20 -16.59 1.92
C TYR A 274 -12.77 -17.35 0.71
N ARG A 275 -12.83 -16.70 -0.46
CA ARG A 275 -13.33 -17.30 -1.70
C ARG A 275 -12.46 -18.48 -2.15
N TRP A 276 -11.21 -18.52 -1.69
CA TRP A 276 -10.32 -19.66 -1.89
C TRP A 276 -10.91 -20.98 -1.39
N LYS A 277 -11.74 -20.98 -0.34
CA LYS A 277 -12.37 -22.20 0.19
C LYS A 277 -13.26 -22.90 -0.83
N GLU A 278 -13.87 -22.14 -1.73
CA GLU A 278 -14.78 -22.66 -2.76
C GLU A 278 -14.14 -22.72 -4.16
N LYS A 279 -13.21 -21.81 -4.45
CA LYS A 279 -12.74 -21.56 -5.83
C LYS A 279 -11.31 -22.03 -6.10
N MET A 280 -10.57 -22.42 -5.07
CA MET A 280 -9.20 -22.95 -5.22
C MET A 280 -9.27 -24.47 -5.14
N SER A 281 -8.54 -25.17 -6.01
CA SER A 281 -8.50 -26.63 -5.98
C SER A 281 -7.84 -27.12 -4.68
N ALA A 282 -8.17 -28.33 -4.23
CA ALA A 282 -7.55 -28.90 -3.04
C ALA A 282 -6.02 -29.05 -3.18
N GLU A 283 -5.55 -29.35 -4.40
CA GLU A 283 -4.13 -29.42 -4.73
C GLU A 283 -3.45 -28.04 -4.61
N ASP A 284 -4.07 -27.00 -5.15
CA ASP A 284 -3.55 -25.64 -5.05
C ASP A 284 -3.52 -25.14 -3.61
N VAL A 285 -4.57 -25.43 -2.81
CA VAL A 285 -4.62 -25.09 -1.39
C VAL A 285 -3.48 -25.79 -0.65
N ALA A 286 -3.30 -27.09 -0.87
CA ALA A 286 -2.22 -27.86 -0.25
C ALA A 286 -0.83 -27.31 -0.66
N ALA A 287 -0.64 -26.97 -1.94
CA ALA A 287 0.61 -26.38 -2.42
C ALA A 287 0.88 -24.98 -1.84
N PHE A 288 -0.16 -24.17 -1.66
CA PHE A 288 -0.06 -22.86 -1.01
C PHE A 288 0.29 -23.00 0.48
N ASP A 289 -0.45 -23.84 1.20
CA ASP A 289 -0.27 -24.08 2.63
C ASP A 289 1.08 -24.75 2.93
N ALA A 290 1.59 -25.62 2.05
CA ALA A 290 2.95 -26.18 2.18
C ALA A 290 4.04 -25.10 2.11
N ALA A 291 3.86 -24.08 1.26
CA ALA A 291 4.85 -23.03 1.05
C ALA A 291 4.73 -21.86 2.06
N ALA A 292 3.52 -21.54 2.52
CA ALA A 292 3.23 -20.35 3.32
C ALA A 292 2.33 -20.57 4.54
N GLY A 293 1.97 -21.82 4.87
CA GLY A 293 1.07 -22.17 5.97
C GLY A 293 1.54 -21.68 7.34
N GLY A 294 2.86 -21.74 7.61
CA GLY A 294 3.40 -21.20 8.85
C GLY A 294 3.14 -19.69 9.03
N LEU A 295 3.28 -18.91 7.96
CA LEU A 295 2.97 -17.49 7.98
C LEU A 295 1.45 -17.23 8.00
N LEU A 296 0.64 -18.05 7.31
CA LEU A 296 -0.82 -17.96 7.40
C LEU A 296 -1.29 -18.10 8.86
N SER A 297 -0.82 -19.13 9.56
CA SER A 297 -1.14 -19.35 10.98
C SER A 297 -0.66 -18.21 11.88
N GLU A 298 0.55 -17.69 11.67
CA GLU A 298 1.08 -16.54 12.42
C GLU A 298 0.19 -15.30 12.27
N LEU A 299 -0.35 -15.08 11.07
CA LEU A 299 -1.25 -13.96 10.77
C LEU A 299 -2.72 -14.25 11.15
N GLY A 300 -3.00 -15.37 11.82
CA GLY A 300 -4.34 -15.74 12.27
C GLY A 300 -5.27 -16.25 11.17
N TYR A 301 -4.73 -16.71 10.03
CA TYR A 301 -5.50 -17.43 9.02
C TYR A 301 -5.48 -18.93 9.31
N GLU A 302 -6.60 -19.60 9.04
CA GLU A 302 -6.68 -21.06 9.07
C GLU A 302 -5.67 -21.65 8.07
N ALA A 303 -4.72 -22.44 8.54
CA ALA A 303 -3.85 -23.26 7.71
C ALA A 303 -4.22 -24.73 7.91
N GLY A 304 -4.48 -25.45 6.81
CA GLY A 304 -5.11 -26.76 6.81
C GLY A 304 -4.19 -27.85 6.24
N THR A 305 -3.67 -28.66 7.15
CA THR A 305 -2.77 -29.82 7.03
C THR A 305 -3.01 -30.80 5.86
N ALA A 306 -2.01 -30.99 5.00
CA ALA A 306 -1.74 -32.29 4.38
C ALA A 306 -0.58 -32.96 5.13
N GLY A 307 -0.89 -33.75 6.16
CA GLY A 307 0.10 -34.59 6.85
C GLY A 307 0.13 -34.54 8.38
N ALA A 308 -1.02 -34.55 9.07
CA ALA A 308 -1.05 -35.23 10.37
C ALA A 308 -1.02 -36.74 10.07
N GLY A 309 -0.08 -37.46 10.70
CA GLY A 309 0.38 -38.79 10.29
C GLY A 309 -0.73 -39.80 9.94
N MET A 310 -0.50 -40.53 8.85
CA MET A 310 -1.11 -41.84 8.66
C MET A 310 -0.83 -42.66 9.92
N PRO A 311 -1.84 -43.18 10.64
CA PRO A 311 -1.58 -44.27 11.56
C PRO A 311 -1.09 -45.42 10.70
N THR A 312 0.16 -45.82 10.91
CA THR A 312 0.65 -47.10 10.42
C THR A 312 -0.24 -48.17 11.04
N GLY A 313 -1.27 -48.59 10.31
CA GLY A 313 -1.98 -49.82 10.59
C GLY A 313 -0.97 -50.95 10.44
N ALA A 314 -0.49 -51.46 11.57
CA ALA A 314 0.13 -52.77 11.61
C ALA A 314 -0.96 -53.80 11.28
N PRO A 315 -0.79 -54.67 10.26
CA PRO A 315 -1.65 -55.81 10.12
C PRO A 315 -1.28 -56.81 11.23
N ALA A 316 -2.23 -57.06 12.12
CA ALA A 316 -2.22 -58.26 12.95
C ALA A 316 -2.73 -59.42 12.09
N GLN A 317 -1.79 -60.25 11.62
CA GLN A 317 -1.79 -61.72 11.58
C GLN A 317 -0.74 -62.23 10.60
#